data_AF-A0A1Q9DYW7-F1
#
_entry.id   AF-A0A1Q9DYW7-F1
#
_cell.length_a   1.000
_cell.length_b   1.000
_cell.length_c   1.000
_cell.angle_alpha   90.00
_cell.angle_beta   90.00
_cell.angle_gamma   90.00
#
_symmetry.space_group_name_H-M   'P 1'
#
loop_
_entity.id
_entity.type
_entity.pdbx_description
1 polymer ?
#
loop_
_entity_poly.entity_id
_entity_poly.type
_entity_poly.pdbx_seq_one_letter_code
_entity_poly.pdbx_strand_id
1 'polypeptide(L)'
;MVGAMEQPLYDEYAAQLAMDQEYKQRNAHYETEVHFQKCYGVMGELFEAHNYLRDLVPEKGFKFLDLGCAPGGFSSYLLEDPRCRMGFGVTLPSTVGGFPMRLRSPNFLLQQGDLFELGPADLVAKEVHICICDAQYMRNEVAWDERYTGVRCRSKQHGVWALLVKQFWLGLTRLLAGGMLIFRFGWRDGPPEDLATVWYKKCTLRLFALLHDLFKQVKDVKSDYFNALQSSFYVCCSGFDRRRFEEREVAKLLGNNFNYLVTTRIGDANQLEILQQVDSIRTKEVDDSITSMLDRIEKLRIINEQSRRWHQRLEDRADDPRAVVMVSPVSEALKEEDLAAIFSVYGRVKRVDIERAEQKAMVQFALAEHATAAAATLPGTQAFAPGMRIWQGEDVHGWSYTDAADAWGHVQVPWEWHAAHAEVGMTSAPDSFHGSGYSPHSQHGSFDGDAWVASPHSRPCGGF
;
A
#
# COMPACT_ATOMS: atom_id res chain seq x y z
N MET A 1 27.62 -42.38 33.68
CA MET A 1 28.25 -41.86 32.43
C MET A 1 27.24 -41.68 31.29
N VAL A 2 25.97 -41.30 31.57
CA VAL A 2 24.97 -41.03 30.50
C VAL A 2 24.79 -39.54 30.24
N GLY A 3 25.17 -38.65 31.18
CA GLY A 3 24.97 -37.20 31.05
C GLY A 3 26.00 -36.42 30.22
N ALA A 4 27.03 -37.06 29.63
CA ALA A 4 28.09 -36.35 28.89
C ALA A 4 27.85 -36.28 27.38
N MET A 5 26.92 -37.08 26.82
CA MET A 5 26.62 -37.07 25.38
C MET A 5 25.38 -36.22 25.00
N GLU A 6 24.59 -35.74 25.97
CA GLU A 6 23.39 -34.94 25.69
C GLU A 6 23.65 -33.44 25.52
N GLN A 7 24.76 -32.92 26.06
CA GLN A 7 25.10 -31.50 26.02
C GLN A 7 25.30 -30.94 24.59
N PRO A 8 26.02 -31.62 23.67
CA PRO A 8 26.30 -31.08 22.34
C PRO A 8 25.05 -30.96 21.45
N LEU A 9 24.11 -31.91 21.57
CA LEU A 9 22.85 -31.87 20.83
C LEU A 9 21.94 -30.72 21.29
N TYR A 10 21.96 -30.43 22.60
CA TYR A 10 21.23 -29.30 23.15
C TYR A 10 21.80 -27.96 22.67
N ASP A 11 23.13 -27.83 22.64
CA ASP A 11 23.81 -26.62 22.17
C ASP A 11 23.56 -26.38 20.67
N GLU A 12 23.57 -27.44 19.85
CA GLU A 12 23.26 -27.35 18.40
C GLU A 12 21.80 -26.94 18.17
N TYR A 13 20.85 -27.54 18.90
CA TYR A 13 19.44 -27.17 18.83
C TYR A 13 19.20 -25.71 19.27
N ALA A 14 19.85 -25.28 20.35
CA ALA A 14 19.77 -23.90 20.82
C ALA A 14 20.35 -22.90 19.81
N ALA A 15 21.46 -23.24 19.14
CA ALA A 15 22.06 -22.43 18.09
C ALA A 15 21.14 -22.31 16.86
N GLN A 16 20.55 -23.41 16.41
CA GLN A 16 19.59 -23.41 15.31
C GLN A 16 18.36 -22.55 15.64
N LEU A 17 17.82 -22.67 16.86
CA LEU A 17 16.68 -21.86 17.31
C LEU A 17 17.02 -20.36 17.35
N ALA A 18 18.22 -20.00 17.80
CA ALA A 18 18.68 -18.61 17.82
C ALA A 18 18.83 -18.04 16.40
N MET A 19 19.43 -18.81 15.48
CA MET A 19 19.57 -18.43 14.08
C MET A 19 18.21 -18.24 13.39
N ASP A 20 17.27 -19.16 13.61
CA ASP A 20 15.90 -19.05 13.09
C ASP A 20 15.17 -17.81 13.64
N GLN A 21 15.38 -17.47 14.91
CA GLN A 21 14.82 -16.28 15.53
C GLN A 21 15.41 -15.00 14.94
N GLU A 22 16.73 -14.93 14.74
CA GLU A 22 17.41 -13.79 14.13
C GLU A 22 16.94 -13.59 12.68
N TYR A 23 16.84 -14.67 11.90
CA TYR A 23 16.32 -14.62 10.53
C TYR A 23 14.88 -14.09 10.47
N LYS A 24 13.99 -14.58 11.36
CA LYS A 24 12.62 -14.08 11.48
C LYS A 24 12.58 -12.60 11.87
N GLN A 25 13.44 -12.15 12.77
CA GLN A 25 13.52 -10.74 13.17
C GLN A 25 13.99 -9.84 12.02
N ARG A 26 15.01 -10.27 11.27
CA ARG A 26 15.51 -9.54 10.10
C ARG A 26 14.44 -9.42 9.01
N ASN A 27 13.73 -10.51 8.72
CA ASN A 27 12.63 -10.49 7.76
C ASN A 27 11.49 -9.58 8.22
N ALA A 28 11.09 -9.65 9.49
CA ALA A 28 10.07 -8.77 10.04
C ALA A 28 10.47 -7.29 9.93
N HIS A 29 11.75 -6.95 10.16
CA HIS A 29 12.25 -5.59 9.97
C HIS A 29 12.17 -5.14 8.50
N TYR A 30 12.59 -5.99 7.57
CA TYR A 30 12.50 -5.72 6.14
C TYR A 30 11.05 -5.52 5.68
N GLU A 31 10.14 -6.42 6.08
CA GLU A 31 8.71 -6.31 5.77
C GLU A 31 8.10 -5.02 6.33
N THR A 32 8.47 -4.65 7.56
CA THR A 32 8.07 -3.38 8.18
C THR A 32 8.53 -2.19 7.34
N GLU A 33 9.77 -2.20 6.85
CA GLU A 33 10.29 -1.12 6.00
C GLU A 33 9.56 -1.05 4.65
N VAL A 34 9.37 -2.19 3.99
CA VAL A 34 8.62 -2.26 2.74
C VAL A 34 7.19 -1.74 2.93
N HIS A 35 6.54 -2.10 4.05
CA HIS A 35 5.19 -1.61 4.33
C HIS A 35 5.18 -0.10 4.62
N PHE A 36 6.17 0.41 5.33
CA PHE A 36 6.34 1.85 5.58
C PHE A 36 6.44 2.63 4.27
N GLN A 37 7.33 2.21 3.38
CA GLN A 37 7.54 2.88 2.09
C GLN A 37 6.29 2.80 1.19
N LYS A 38 5.60 1.66 1.19
CA LYS A 38 4.32 1.51 0.47
C LYS A 38 3.26 2.49 0.96
N CYS A 39 3.04 2.56 2.27
CA CYS A 39 2.04 3.45 2.85
C CYS A 39 2.40 4.92 2.58
N TYR A 40 3.68 5.28 2.76
CA TYR A 40 4.17 6.62 2.47
C TYR A 40 3.95 7.01 1.00
N GLY A 41 4.38 6.15 0.07
CA GLY A 41 4.27 6.40 -1.37
C GLY A 41 2.82 6.48 -1.86
N VAL A 42 1.91 5.66 -1.31
CA VAL A 42 0.47 5.78 -1.60
C VAL A 42 -0.06 7.17 -1.26
N MET A 43 0.37 7.77 -0.15
CA MET A 43 -0.08 9.13 0.19
C MET A 43 0.50 10.18 -0.75
N GLY A 44 1.75 10.01 -1.19
CA GLY A 44 2.32 10.80 -2.27
C GLY A 44 1.46 10.75 -3.54
N GLU A 45 1.00 9.58 -3.97
CA GLU A 45 0.09 9.46 -5.12
C GLU A 45 -1.25 10.18 -4.88
N LEU A 46 -1.85 9.99 -3.70
CA LEU A 46 -3.14 10.58 -3.35
C LEU A 46 -3.12 12.11 -3.28
N PHE A 47 -2.03 12.71 -2.79
CA PHE A 47 -1.91 14.14 -2.54
C PHE A 47 -1.19 14.91 -3.66
N GLU A 48 -0.16 14.34 -4.27
CA GLU A 48 0.69 15.03 -5.26
C GLU A 48 0.34 14.63 -6.69
N ALA A 49 0.41 13.33 -7.01
CA ALA A 49 0.32 12.87 -8.40
C ALA A 49 -1.03 13.18 -9.04
N HIS A 50 -2.10 13.08 -8.25
CA HIS A 50 -3.45 13.34 -8.73
C HIS A 50 -4.05 14.67 -8.26
N ASN A 51 -3.36 15.38 -7.37
CA ASN A 51 -3.83 16.59 -6.70
C ASN A 51 -5.28 16.49 -6.14
N TYR A 52 -5.74 15.27 -5.82
CA TYR A 52 -7.16 15.04 -5.47
C TYR A 52 -7.51 15.58 -4.09
N LEU A 53 -6.56 15.50 -3.16
CA LEU A 53 -6.82 15.74 -1.75
C LEU A 53 -6.20 17.04 -1.23
N ARG A 54 -5.24 17.62 -1.96
CA ARG A 54 -4.48 18.79 -1.50
C ARG A 54 -5.37 19.98 -1.15
N ASP A 55 -6.33 20.27 -2.02
CA ASP A 55 -7.26 21.41 -1.88
C ASP A 55 -8.37 21.13 -0.85
N LEU A 56 -8.48 19.89 -0.39
CA LEU A 56 -9.45 19.48 0.64
C LEU A 56 -8.87 19.58 2.06
N VAL A 57 -7.55 19.78 2.19
CA VAL A 57 -6.90 20.00 3.48
C VAL A 57 -7.07 21.46 3.91
N PRO A 58 -7.59 21.73 5.13
CA PRO A 58 -7.77 23.09 5.62
C PRO A 58 -6.46 23.90 5.65
N GLU A 59 -6.46 25.08 5.03
CA GLU A 59 -5.30 25.99 5.01
C GLU A 59 -4.86 26.42 6.42
N LYS A 60 -5.81 26.58 7.34
CA LYS A 60 -5.54 26.99 8.72
C LYS A 60 -4.83 25.89 9.51
N GLY A 61 -4.73 24.68 8.98
CA GLY A 61 -4.12 23.54 9.64
C GLY A 61 -5.12 22.46 10.03
N PHE A 62 -4.61 21.25 10.18
CA PHE A 62 -5.43 20.06 10.33
C PHE A 62 -4.89 19.12 11.42
N LYS A 63 -5.71 18.12 11.74
CA LYS A 63 -5.40 17.02 12.64
C LYS A 63 -5.86 15.74 11.97
N PHE A 64 -5.18 14.63 12.20
CA PHE A 64 -5.56 13.36 11.58
C PHE A 64 -5.59 12.20 12.57
N LEU A 65 -6.38 11.17 12.25
CA LEU A 65 -6.42 9.88 12.92
C LEU A 65 -6.04 8.79 11.92
N ASP A 66 -5.09 7.93 12.26
CA ASP A 66 -4.64 6.80 11.46
C ASP A 66 -4.92 5.48 12.20
N LEU A 67 -5.93 4.72 11.73
CA LEU A 67 -6.33 3.44 12.30
C LEU A 67 -5.62 2.31 11.56
N GLY A 68 -4.81 1.55 12.32
CA GLY A 68 -3.85 0.61 11.74
C GLY A 68 -2.51 1.28 11.39
N CYS A 69 -2.14 2.35 12.11
CA CYS A 69 -1.06 3.27 11.69
C CYS A 69 0.35 2.67 11.60
N ALA A 70 0.64 1.53 12.22
CA ALA A 70 1.98 0.93 12.12
C ALA A 70 2.19 0.37 10.70
N PRO A 71 3.35 0.61 10.08
CA PRO A 71 4.60 1.08 10.69
C PRO A 71 4.80 2.61 10.73
N GLY A 72 3.84 3.39 10.23
CA GLY A 72 3.83 4.85 10.33
C GLY A 72 3.92 5.58 8.99
N GLY A 73 3.88 4.89 7.84
CA GLY A 73 4.11 5.50 6.52
C GLY A 73 3.10 6.61 6.19
N PHE A 74 1.80 6.37 6.38
CA PHE A 74 0.77 7.40 6.15
C PHE A 74 0.93 8.59 7.11
N SER A 75 1.13 8.29 8.38
CA SER A 75 1.30 9.28 9.43
C SER A 75 2.54 10.16 9.20
N SER A 76 3.67 9.58 8.78
CA SER A 76 4.88 10.30 8.41
C SER A 76 4.61 11.30 7.29
N TYR A 77 3.97 10.86 6.20
CA TYR A 77 3.64 11.73 5.08
C TYR A 77 2.78 12.94 5.51
N LEU A 78 1.72 12.70 6.29
CA LEU A 78 0.87 13.80 6.76
C LEU A 78 1.55 14.75 7.75
N LEU A 79 2.52 14.27 8.52
CA LEU A 79 3.27 15.10 9.48
C LEU A 79 4.32 16.00 8.81
N GLU A 80 4.70 15.71 7.56
CA GLU A 80 5.59 16.58 6.78
C GLU A 80 4.87 17.82 6.24
N ASP A 81 3.54 17.80 6.14
CA ASP A 81 2.77 18.99 5.80
C ASP A 81 2.86 20.01 6.94
N PRO A 82 3.37 21.24 6.71
CA PRO A 82 3.52 22.25 7.76
C PRO A 82 2.18 22.71 8.37
N ARG A 83 1.06 22.42 7.70
CA ARG A 83 -0.29 22.68 8.21
C ARG A 83 -0.73 21.61 9.22
N CYS A 84 -0.05 20.47 9.31
CA CYS A 84 -0.38 19.41 10.25
C CYS A 84 -0.06 19.84 11.69
N ARG A 85 -1.11 19.95 12.51
CA ARG A 85 -1.00 20.40 13.90
C ARG A 85 -0.80 19.23 14.87
N MET A 86 -1.39 18.08 14.58
CA MET A 86 -1.36 16.90 15.44
C MET A 86 -1.82 15.65 14.68
N GLY A 87 -1.10 14.56 14.84
CA GLY A 87 -1.52 13.23 14.41
C GLY A 87 -1.86 12.33 15.60
N PHE A 88 -2.80 11.43 15.37
CA PHE A 88 -3.15 10.35 16.29
C PHE A 88 -3.07 9.03 15.55
N GLY A 89 -2.46 8.03 16.17
CA GLY A 89 -2.35 6.69 15.62
C GLY A 89 -2.93 5.64 16.55
N VAL A 90 -3.65 4.68 16.00
CA VAL A 90 -4.03 3.46 16.73
C VAL A 90 -3.44 2.26 15.99
N THR A 91 -2.78 1.35 16.72
CA THR A 91 -2.26 0.12 16.12
C THR A 91 -2.22 -1.02 17.13
N LEU A 92 -2.27 -2.24 16.60
CA LEU A 92 -2.08 -3.44 17.40
C LEU A 92 -0.63 -3.49 17.92
N PRO A 93 -0.37 -3.76 19.22
CA PRO A 93 0.99 -3.89 19.72
C PRO A 93 1.76 -5.00 18.99
N SER A 94 3.05 -4.79 18.72
CA SER A 94 3.87 -5.79 18.03
C SER A 94 4.08 -7.07 18.83
N THR A 95 3.98 -6.99 20.15
CA THR A 95 4.02 -8.15 21.06
C THR A 95 2.85 -9.10 20.89
N VAL A 96 1.74 -8.67 20.26
CA VAL A 96 0.55 -9.48 20.00
C VAL A 96 0.24 -9.60 18.50
N GLY A 97 1.26 -9.44 17.66
CA GLY A 97 1.18 -9.68 16.21
C GLY A 97 1.03 -8.43 15.33
N GLY A 98 1.11 -7.22 15.88
CA GLY A 98 1.13 -5.99 15.08
C GLY A 98 2.50 -5.67 14.46
N PHE A 99 2.52 -4.74 13.50
CA PHE A 99 3.78 -4.18 12.98
C PHE A 99 4.45 -3.28 14.04
N PRO A 100 5.79 -3.29 14.15
CA PRO A 100 6.49 -2.33 14.99
C PRO A 100 6.34 -0.91 14.41
N MET A 101 6.07 0.06 15.29
CA MET A 101 6.00 1.47 14.91
C MET A 101 7.40 2.04 14.66
N ARG A 102 7.61 2.69 13.51
CA ARG A 102 8.88 3.37 13.17
C ARG A 102 8.83 4.88 13.36
N LEU A 103 7.65 5.48 13.23
CA LEU A 103 7.47 6.92 13.35
C LEU A 103 7.78 7.41 14.78
N ARG A 104 8.61 8.45 14.88
CA ARG A 104 8.88 9.21 16.11
C ARG A 104 8.67 10.67 15.81
N SER A 105 7.58 11.26 16.30
CA SER A 105 7.29 12.68 16.15
C SER A 105 6.66 13.22 17.43
N PRO A 106 7.07 14.40 17.92
CA PRO A 106 6.44 15.02 19.09
C PRO A 106 4.99 15.42 18.82
N ASN A 107 4.60 15.58 17.55
CA ASN A 107 3.24 15.94 17.14
C ASN A 107 2.41 14.71 16.78
N PHE A 108 2.80 13.53 17.24
CA PHE A 108 2.10 12.28 16.99
C PHE A 108 1.85 11.51 18.29
N LEU A 109 0.58 11.21 18.57
CA LEU A 109 0.19 10.43 19.74
C LEU A 109 -0.23 9.02 19.33
N LEU A 110 0.57 8.04 19.77
CA LEU A 110 0.32 6.62 19.52
C LEU A 110 -0.47 5.99 20.66
N GLN A 111 -1.60 5.36 20.33
CA GLN A 111 -2.35 4.47 21.19
C GLN A 111 -2.16 3.03 20.68
N GLN A 112 -1.62 2.16 21.52
CA GLN A 112 -1.52 0.74 21.22
C GLN A 112 -2.75 0.01 21.77
N GLY A 113 -3.45 -0.75 20.91
CA GLY A 113 -4.65 -1.50 21.30
C GLY A 113 -5.26 -2.26 20.13
N ASP A 114 -6.03 -3.32 20.44
CA ASP A 114 -6.81 -4.03 19.43
C ASP A 114 -8.05 -3.19 19.06
N LEU A 115 -8.18 -2.85 17.77
CA LEU A 115 -9.32 -2.09 17.27
C LEU A 115 -10.65 -2.79 17.54
N PHE A 116 -10.70 -4.12 17.64
CA PHE A 116 -11.92 -4.84 17.99
C PHE A 116 -12.41 -4.54 19.42
N GLU A 117 -11.49 -4.22 20.33
CA GLU A 117 -11.79 -4.00 21.74
C GLU A 117 -12.09 -2.53 22.05
N LEU A 118 -11.49 -1.61 21.31
CA LEU A 118 -11.65 -0.17 21.54
C LEU A 118 -13.04 0.33 21.13
N GLY A 119 -13.73 1.05 22.00
CA GLY A 119 -14.91 1.85 21.67
C GLY A 119 -14.55 3.28 21.26
N PRO A 120 -15.50 4.06 20.71
CA PRO A 120 -15.24 5.46 20.38
C PRO A 120 -14.73 6.28 21.57
N ALA A 121 -15.27 6.04 22.77
CA ALA A 121 -14.87 6.74 24.00
C ALA A 121 -13.44 6.42 24.46
N ASP A 122 -12.89 5.28 24.06
CA ASP A 122 -11.55 4.83 24.44
C ASP A 122 -10.45 5.43 23.56
N LEU A 123 -10.82 6.08 22.45
CA LEU A 123 -9.85 6.73 21.57
C LEU A 123 -9.25 7.96 22.23
N VAL A 124 -7.92 8.00 22.31
CA VAL A 124 -7.15 9.19 22.70
C VAL A 124 -7.34 10.33 21.69
N ALA A 125 -7.61 9.98 20.43
CA ALA A 125 -7.90 10.93 19.38
C ALA A 125 -9.15 11.75 19.70
N LYS A 126 -9.00 13.07 19.60
CA LYS A 126 -10.10 14.02 19.66
C LYS A 126 -10.72 14.17 18.26
N GLU A 127 -11.40 15.28 18.04
CA GLU A 127 -11.91 15.65 16.73
C GLU A 127 -10.77 15.84 15.71
N VAL A 128 -10.93 15.22 14.54
CA VAL A 128 -9.94 15.21 13.46
C VAL A 128 -10.56 15.65 12.13
N HIS A 129 -9.71 16.16 11.24
CA HIS A 129 -10.10 16.60 9.91
C HIS A 129 -9.95 15.47 8.88
N ILE A 130 -9.00 14.56 9.12
CA ILE A 130 -8.69 13.44 8.23
C ILE A 130 -8.70 12.17 9.08
N CYS A 131 -9.39 11.13 8.62
CA CYS A 131 -9.30 9.79 9.20
C CYS A 131 -8.84 8.79 8.14
N ILE A 132 -7.81 8.02 8.44
CA ILE A 132 -7.30 6.93 7.61
C ILE A 132 -7.70 5.61 8.26
N CYS A 133 -8.28 4.72 7.46
CA CYS A 133 -8.70 3.38 7.86
C CYS A 133 -8.02 2.35 6.96
N ASP A 134 -6.85 1.87 7.37
CA ASP A 134 -6.08 0.84 6.63
C ASP A 134 -5.72 -0.38 7.50
N ALA A 135 -6.36 -0.54 8.65
CA ALA A 135 -6.14 -1.73 9.47
C ALA A 135 -6.60 -2.99 8.72
N GLN A 136 -5.77 -4.03 8.80
CA GLN A 136 -5.97 -5.29 8.09
C GLN A 136 -6.30 -6.41 9.08
N TYR A 137 -7.20 -7.30 8.67
CA TYR A 137 -7.50 -8.49 9.46
C TYR A 137 -6.48 -9.58 9.14
N MET A 138 -5.52 -9.77 10.04
CA MET A 138 -4.28 -10.56 9.84
C MET A 138 -4.47 -12.09 9.87
N ARG A 139 -5.70 -12.60 9.95
CA ARG A 139 -5.95 -14.06 10.05
C ARG A 139 -5.50 -14.78 8.77
N ASN A 140 -4.67 -15.82 8.94
CA ASN A 140 -4.02 -16.63 7.90
C ASN A 140 -2.83 -15.98 7.18
N GLU A 141 -2.19 -14.93 7.73
CA GLU A 141 -0.85 -14.53 7.29
C GLU A 141 0.20 -15.31 8.10
N VAL A 142 0.89 -16.24 7.42
CA VAL A 142 1.77 -17.27 8.01
C VAL A 142 2.83 -16.70 8.97
N ALA A 143 3.26 -15.45 8.76
CA ALA A 143 4.28 -14.82 9.60
C ALA A 143 3.75 -14.33 10.97
N TRP A 144 2.45 -14.07 11.11
CA TRP A 144 1.89 -13.35 12.27
C TRP A 144 0.72 -14.05 12.96
N ASP A 145 0.09 -15.06 12.33
CA ASP A 145 -1.12 -15.74 12.84
C ASP A 145 -0.91 -16.43 14.20
N GLU A 146 0.28 -16.98 14.47
CA GLU A 146 0.59 -17.64 15.75
C GLU A 146 0.62 -16.66 16.93
N ARG A 147 0.91 -15.37 16.68
CA ARG A 147 1.04 -14.35 17.72
C ARG A 147 -0.23 -13.56 17.97
N TYR A 148 -1.20 -13.62 17.06
CA TYR A 148 -2.45 -12.89 17.24
C TYR A 148 -3.33 -13.53 18.31
N THR A 149 -3.37 -12.89 19.48
CA THR A 149 -4.19 -13.28 20.64
C THR A 149 -5.46 -12.45 20.80
N GLY A 150 -5.75 -11.54 19.85
CA GLY A 150 -6.91 -10.66 19.90
C GLY A 150 -8.22 -11.34 19.50
N VAL A 151 -9.23 -10.52 19.22
CA VAL A 151 -10.59 -10.98 18.90
C VAL A 151 -10.62 -11.76 17.58
N ARG A 152 -10.99 -13.04 17.65
CA ARG A 152 -11.11 -13.92 16.49
C ARG A 152 -12.55 -13.96 15.97
N CYS A 153 -12.75 -13.52 14.73
CA CYS A 153 -14.01 -13.71 14.02
C CYS A 153 -14.10 -15.11 13.42
N ARG A 154 -15.33 -15.60 13.17
CA ARG A 154 -15.58 -16.98 12.72
C ARG A 154 -14.89 -17.36 11.43
N SER A 155 -14.94 -16.49 10.42
CA SER A 155 -14.20 -16.64 9.17
C SER A 155 -13.35 -15.42 8.87
N LYS A 156 -12.41 -15.55 7.91
CA LYS A 156 -11.62 -14.40 7.41
C LYS A 156 -12.53 -13.28 6.92
N GLN A 157 -13.59 -13.64 6.19
CA GLN A 157 -14.54 -12.66 5.65
C GLN A 157 -15.30 -11.91 6.74
N HIS A 158 -15.71 -12.59 7.83
CA HIS A 158 -16.32 -11.94 8.98
C HIS A 158 -15.37 -10.92 9.60
N GLY A 159 -14.09 -11.30 9.79
CA GLY A 159 -13.09 -10.41 10.37
C GLY A 159 -12.79 -9.19 9.52
N VAL A 160 -12.69 -9.36 8.20
CA VAL A 160 -12.49 -8.24 7.26
C VAL A 160 -13.63 -7.23 7.36
N TRP A 161 -14.89 -7.69 7.28
CA TRP A 161 -16.04 -6.79 7.39
C TRP A 161 -16.21 -6.20 8.79
N ALA A 162 -16.00 -7.00 9.84
CA ALA A 162 -16.09 -6.51 11.22
C ALA A 162 -15.05 -5.41 11.46
N LEU A 163 -13.81 -5.61 11.03
CA LEU A 163 -12.75 -4.61 11.16
C LEU A 163 -13.05 -3.36 10.32
N LEU A 164 -13.55 -3.50 9.10
CA LEU A 164 -13.95 -2.35 8.27
C LEU A 164 -15.05 -1.52 8.95
N VAL A 165 -16.14 -2.17 9.39
CA VAL A 165 -17.23 -1.51 10.11
C VAL A 165 -16.73 -0.86 11.41
N LYS A 166 -15.82 -1.53 12.12
CA LYS A 166 -15.21 -1.01 13.35
C LYS A 166 -14.38 0.24 13.09
N GLN A 167 -13.55 0.23 12.06
CA GLN A 167 -12.77 1.40 11.65
C GLN A 167 -13.68 2.58 11.30
N PHE A 168 -14.79 2.33 10.59
CA PHE A 168 -15.76 3.39 10.28
C PHE A 168 -16.46 3.92 11.52
N TRP A 169 -16.83 3.03 12.44
CA TRP A 169 -17.47 3.44 13.70
C TRP A 169 -16.56 4.36 14.51
N LEU A 170 -15.30 3.97 14.68
CA LEU A 170 -14.27 4.73 15.39
C LEU A 170 -13.92 6.04 14.66
N GLY A 171 -13.61 5.96 13.37
CA GLY A 171 -13.18 7.09 12.55
C GLY A 171 -14.26 8.15 12.37
N LEU A 172 -15.46 7.78 11.92
CA LEU A 172 -16.54 8.74 11.63
C LEU A 172 -17.04 9.45 12.89
N THR A 173 -16.94 8.81 14.06
CA THR A 173 -17.32 9.44 15.33
C THR A 173 -16.36 10.57 15.71
N ARG A 174 -15.10 10.51 15.28
CA ARG A 174 -14.07 11.53 15.51
C ARG A 174 -13.94 12.53 14.37
N LEU A 175 -14.56 12.28 13.22
CA LEU A 175 -14.45 13.14 12.04
C LEU A 175 -15.29 14.42 12.20
N LEU A 176 -14.64 15.57 11.97
CA LEU A 176 -15.28 16.89 11.94
C LEU A 176 -16.17 17.06 10.71
N ALA A 177 -17.16 17.96 10.80
CA ALA A 177 -17.94 18.39 9.65
C ALA A 177 -17.03 18.93 8.54
N GLY A 178 -17.29 18.51 7.30
CA GLY A 178 -16.43 18.81 6.16
C GLY A 178 -15.17 17.93 6.06
N GLY A 179 -14.91 17.08 7.04
CA GLY A 179 -13.72 16.22 7.10
C GLY A 179 -13.64 15.18 5.99
N MET A 180 -12.51 14.47 5.99
CA MET A 180 -12.12 13.48 5.01
C MET A 180 -11.93 12.10 5.63
N LEU A 181 -12.45 11.08 4.96
CA LEU A 181 -12.18 9.67 5.26
C LEU A 181 -11.38 9.08 4.09
N ILE A 182 -10.27 8.43 4.39
CA ILE A 182 -9.49 7.64 3.44
C ILE A 182 -9.51 6.20 3.95
N PHE A 183 -9.89 5.24 3.13
CA PHE A 183 -9.83 3.84 3.53
C PHE A 183 -9.44 2.95 2.37
N ARG A 184 -8.81 1.82 2.68
CA ARG A 184 -8.53 0.80 1.69
C ARG A 184 -9.72 -0.14 1.56
N PHE A 185 -10.07 -0.46 0.32
CA PHE A 185 -11.12 -1.40 0.00
C PHE A 185 -10.63 -2.43 -1.00
N GLY A 186 -11.14 -3.66 -0.91
CA GLY A 186 -10.85 -4.73 -1.86
C GLY A 186 -12.06 -4.99 -2.75
N TRP A 187 -11.87 -5.08 -4.06
CA TRP A 187 -12.91 -5.47 -5.00
C TRP A 187 -12.40 -6.54 -5.96
N ARG A 188 -13.19 -7.60 -6.13
CA ARG A 188 -12.98 -8.62 -7.16
C ARG A 188 -14.33 -8.92 -7.77
N ASP A 189 -14.43 -8.75 -9.08
CA ASP A 189 -15.61 -9.17 -9.80
C ASP A 189 -15.46 -10.66 -10.13
N GLY A 190 -16.16 -11.50 -9.36
CA GLY A 190 -16.24 -12.93 -9.62
C GLY A 190 -17.33 -13.27 -10.63
N PRO A 191 -17.52 -14.56 -10.96
CA PRO A 191 -18.63 -14.98 -11.78
C PRO A 191 -19.97 -14.53 -11.17
N PRO A 192 -20.94 -14.05 -11.97
CA PRO A 192 -22.20 -13.52 -11.46
C PRO A 192 -23.06 -14.56 -10.73
N GLU A 193 -22.80 -15.85 -10.96
CA GLU A 193 -23.50 -16.96 -10.31
C GLU A 193 -22.85 -17.42 -9.00
N ASP A 194 -21.65 -16.89 -8.67
CA ASP A 194 -21.02 -17.17 -7.39
C ASP A 194 -21.74 -16.42 -6.27
N LEU A 195 -22.35 -17.18 -5.35
CA LEU A 195 -23.09 -16.65 -4.21
C LEU A 195 -22.23 -15.71 -3.34
N ALA A 196 -20.93 -15.97 -3.22
CA ALA A 196 -20.03 -15.12 -2.46
C ALA A 196 -19.84 -13.76 -3.14
N THR A 197 -19.70 -13.75 -4.46
CA THR A 197 -19.63 -12.53 -5.28
C THR A 197 -20.93 -11.72 -5.17
N VAL A 198 -22.10 -12.36 -5.30
CA VAL A 198 -23.41 -11.68 -5.19
C VAL A 198 -23.57 -11.03 -3.81
N TRP A 199 -23.27 -11.77 -2.75
CA TRP A 199 -23.34 -11.27 -1.38
C TRP A 199 -22.36 -10.12 -1.14
N TYR A 200 -21.11 -10.25 -1.60
CA TYR A 200 -20.09 -9.23 -1.44
C TYR A 200 -20.47 -7.94 -2.18
N LYS A 201 -21.01 -8.06 -3.39
CA LYS A 201 -21.55 -6.92 -4.17
C LYS A 201 -22.68 -6.23 -3.41
N LYS A 202 -23.64 -6.98 -2.87
CA LYS A 202 -24.75 -6.42 -2.05
C LYS A 202 -24.24 -5.63 -0.85
N CYS A 203 -23.29 -6.17 -0.09
CA CYS A 203 -22.70 -5.50 1.06
C CYS A 203 -21.91 -4.24 0.65
N THR A 204 -21.20 -4.32 -0.48
CA THR A 204 -20.44 -3.19 -1.05
C THR A 204 -21.37 -2.05 -1.46
N LEU A 205 -22.48 -2.34 -2.16
CA LEU A 205 -23.46 -1.33 -2.55
C LEU A 205 -24.05 -0.61 -1.32
N ARG A 206 -24.40 -1.35 -0.27
CA ARG A 206 -24.85 -0.76 1.00
C ARG A 206 -23.79 0.12 1.65
N LEU A 207 -22.55 -0.35 1.74
CA LEU A 207 -21.45 0.44 2.31
C LEU A 207 -21.25 1.75 1.56
N PHE A 208 -21.16 1.70 0.23
CA PHE A 208 -20.90 2.88 -0.58
C PHE A 208 -22.11 3.81 -0.65
N ALA A 209 -23.34 3.30 -0.63
CA ALA A 209 -24.53 4.14 -0.52
C ALA A 209 -24.55 4.94 0.79
N LEU A 210 -24.13 4.33 1.90
CA LEU A 210 -23.94 5.05 3.17
C LEU A 210 -22.88 6.16 3.03
N LEU A 211 -21.77 5.89 2.32
CA LEU A 211 -20.73 6.90 2.09
C LEU A 211 -21.23 8.04 1.19
N HIS A 212 -21.96 7.76 0.12
CA HIS A 212 -22.56 8.77 -0.75
C HIS A 212 -23.62 9.63 -0.04
N ASP A 213 -24.29 9.09 0.98
CA ASP A 213 -25.21 9.86 1.81
C ASP A 213 -24.49 10.78 2.81
N LEU A 214 -23.35 10.33 3.35
CA LEU A 214 -22.60 11.04 4.39
C LEU A 214 -21.53 12.00 3.88
N PHE A 215 -21.12 11.90 2.62
CA PHE A 215 -20.04 12.70 2.05
C PHE A 215 -20.47 13.39 0.77
N LYS A 216 -19.95 14.60 0.55
CA LYS A 216 -20.19 15.35 -0.69
C LYS A 216 -19.52 14.69 -1.90
N GLN A 217 -18.37 14.07 -1.69
CA GLN A 217 -17.62 13.39 -2.74
C GLN A 217 -17.14 12.04 -2.22
N VAL A 218 -17.23 11.01 -3.07
CA VAL A 218 -16.65 9.68 -2.87
C VAL A 218 -15.88 9.36 -4.14
N LYS A 219 -14.57 9.17 -4.03
CA LYS A 219 -13.68 8.90 -5.17
C LYS A 219 -12.84 7.67 -4.89
N ASP A 220 -12.74 6.77 -5.85
CA ASP A 220 -11.76 5.70 -5.88
C ASP A 220 -10.41 6.19 -6.41
N VAL A 221 -9.34 5.64 -5.87
CA VAL A 221 -7.97 5.84 -6.35
C VAL A 221 -7.26 4.49 -6.39
N LYS A 222 -6.84 4.11 -7.60
CA LYS A 222 -6.05 2.91 -7.85
C LYS A 222 -4.60 3.31 -8.05
N SER A 223 -3.74 2.87 -7.13
CA SER A 223 -2.30 3.08 -7.26
C SER A 223 -1.75 2.30 -8.46
N ASP A 224 -0.98 2.98 -9.30
CA ASP A 224 -0.28 2.38 -10.45
C ASP A 224 1.02 1.67 -10.04
N TYR A 225 1.50 1.88 -8.81
CA TYR A 225 2.76 1.32 -8.33
C TYR A 225 2.56 0.30 -7.19
N PHE A 226 2.03 0.73 -6.05
CA PHE A 226 2.08 -0.07 -4.82
C PHE A 226 1.00 -1.14 -4.75
N ASN A 227 -0.16 -0.90 -5.37
CA ASN A 227 -1.29 -1.84 -5.38
C ASN A 227 -1.78 -2.19 -6.80
N ALA A 228 -1.03 -1.86 -7.85
CA ALA A 228 -1.46 -1.98 -9.25
C ALA A 228 -2.13 -3.32 -9.61
N LEU A 229 -1.53 -4.42 -9.16
CA LEU A 229 -2.01 -5.78 -9.41
C LEU A 229 -2.99 -6.33 -8.38
N GLN A 230 -3.02 -5.73 -7.20
CA GLN A 230 -3.87 -6.22 -6.13
C GLN A 230 -5.34 -5.88 -6.44
N SER A 231 -6.26 -6.61 -5.82
CA SER A 231 -7.69 -6.24 -5.82
C SER A 231 -8.01 -5.04 -4.92
N SER A 232 -7.00 -4.51 -4.21
CA SER A 232 -7.15 -3.38 -3.31
C SER A 232 -7.02 -2.04 -4.03
N PHE A 233 -7.75 -1.05 -3.54
CA PHE A 233 -7.68 0.36 -3.96
C PHE A 233 -8.04 1.23 -2.76
N TYR A 234 -7.83 2.54 -2.87
CA TYR A 234 -8.23 3.48 -1.84
C TYR A 234 -9.50 4.20 -2.24
N VAL A 235 -10.32 4.53 -1.25
CA VAL A 235 -11.49 5.37 -1.41
C VAL A 235 -11.31 6.59 -0.54
N CYS A 236 -11.44 7.76 -1.17
CA CYS A 236 -11.33 9.06 -0.53
C CYS A 236 -12.71 9.71 -0.52
N CYS A 237 -13.28 9.86 0.67
CA CYS A 237 -14.55 10.53 0.90
C CYS A 237 -14.28 11.91 1.51
N SER A 238 -14.90 12.97 0.99
CA SER A 238 -14.69 14.33 1.49
C SER A 238 -15.99 15.11 1.65
N GLY A 239 -15.94 16.13 2.52
CA GLY A 239 -17.10 16.93 2.84
C GLY A 239 -18.09 16.18 3.74
N PHE A 240 -17.60 15.57 4.83
CA PHE A 240 -18.43 14.83 5.77
C PHE A 240 -19.61 15.65 6.32
N ASP A 241 -20.84 15.15 6.16
CA ASP A 241 -22.07 15.73 6.70
C ASP A 241 -22.35 15.17 8.09
N ARG A 242 -21.80 15.86 9.10
CA ARG A 242 -21.96 15.48 10.51
C ARG A 242 -23.44 15.45 10.94
N ARG A 243 -24.27 16.32 10.39
CA ARG A 243 -25.69 16.39 10.74
C ARG A 243 -26.41 15.13 10.25
N ARG A 244 -26.19 14.70 9.00
CA ARG A 244 -26.76 13.44 8.49
C ARG A 244 -26.29 12.23 9.27
N PHE A 245 -25.01 12.20 9.67
CA PHE A 245 -24.46 11.14 10.51
C PHE A 245 -25.22 11.01 11.85
N GLU A 246 -25.55 12.14 12.48
CA GLU A 246 -26.30 12.19 13.74
C GLU A 246 -27.80 11.87 13.54
N GLU A 247 -28.45 12.50 12.57
CA GLU A 247 -29.88 12.30 12.26
C GLU A 247 -30.22 10.85 11.93
N ARG A 248 -29.29 10.12 11.29
CA ARG A 248 -29.47 8.71 10.92
C ARG A 248 -28.94 7.72 11.96
N GLU A 249 -28.49 8.20 13.12
CA GLU A 249 -27.87 7.38 14.16
C GLU A 249 -26.75 6.45 13.63
N VAL A 250 -25.92 6.91 12.69
CA VAL A 250 -24.96 6.04 11.98
C VAL A 250 -23.94 5.40 12.94
N ALA A 251 -23.53 6.10 14.00
CA ALA A 251 -22.67 5.52 15.03
C ALA A 251 -23.27 4.24 15.65
N LYS A 252 -24.56 4.27 15.96
CA LYS A 252 -25.30 3.14 16.53
C LYS A 252 -25.51 2.04 15.50
N LEU A 253 -25.80 2.40 14.25
CA LEU A 253 -25.89 1.46 13.13
C LEU A 253 -24.58 0.66 12.97
N LEU A 254 -23.44 1.34 12.92
CA LEU A 254 -22.13 0.71 12.76
C LEU A 254 -21.75 -0.14 13.98
N GLY A 255 -21.97 0.37 15.20
CA GLY A 255 -21.75 -0.39 16.43
C GLY A 255 -22.59 -1.68 16.51
N ASN A 256 -23.87 -1.62 16.14
CA ASN A 256 -24.75 -2.78 16.09
C ASN A 256 -24.30 -3.80 15.04
N ASN A 257 -23.90 -3.36 13.84
CA ASN A 257 -23.39 -4.23 12.79
C ASN A 257 -22.07 -4.90 13.18
N PHE A 258 -21.15 -4.16 13.82
CA PHE A 258 -19.93 -4.72 14.38
C PHE A 258 -20.25 -5.83 15.40
N ASN A 259 -21.11 -5.53 16.38
CA ASN A 259 -21.50 -6.50 17.41
C ASN A 259 -22.17 -7.74 16.80
N TYR A 260 -23.03 -7.56 15.80
CA TYR A 260 -23.62 -8.67 15.04
C TYR A 260 -22.55 -9.53 14.37
N LEU A 261 -21.58 -8.92 13.67
CA LEU A 261 -20.53 -9.65 12.95
C LEU A 261 -19.59 -10.45 13.86
N VAL A 262 -19.30 -9.95 15.07
CA VAL A 262 -18.42 -10.64 16.02
C VAL A 262 -19.14 -11.68 16.88
N THR A 263 -20.45 -11.52 17.14
CA THR A 263 -21.23 -12.43 18.01
C THR A 263 -22.08 -13.45 17.26
N THR A 264 -22.32 -13.24 15.96
CA THR A 264 -23.17 -14.14 15.16
C THR A 264 -22.67 -15.58 15.16
N ARG A 265 -23.63 -16.52 15.13
CA ARG A 265 -23.38 -17.95 15.02
C ARG A 265 -23.43 -18.48 13.59
N ILE A 266 -23.81 -17.62 12.64
CA ILE A 266 -23.87 -17.95 11.22
C ILE A 266 -22.47 -18.33 10.75
N GLY A 267 -22.33 -19.54 10.20
CA GLY A 267 -21.05 -20.04 9.69
C GLY A 267 -20.77 -19.59 8.25
N ASP A 268 -21.83 -19.50 7.44
CA ASP A 268 -21.77 -19.06 6.06
C ASP A 268 -21.80 -17.53 5.96
N ALA A 269 -20.71 -16.94 5.50
CA ALA A 269 -20.62 -15.49 5.34
C ALA A 269 -21.69 -14.93 4.38
N ASN A 270 -22.17 -15.74 3.42
CA ASN A 270 -23.15 -15.31 2.41
C ASN A 270 -24.55 -15.08 2.98
N GLN A 271 -24.81 -15.54 4.21
CA GLN A 271 -26.06 -15.37 4.92
C GLN A 271 -26.07 -14.14 5.84
N LEU A 272 -24.96 -13.40 5.91
CA LEU A 272 -24.85 -12.21 6.74
C LEU A 272 -25.58 -11.03 6.10
N GLU A 273 -26.48 -10.39 6.85
CA GLU A 273 -27.16 -9.17 6.43
C GLU A 273 -26.46 -7.94 7.01
N ILE A 274 -25.35 -7.56 6.39
CA ILE A 274 -24.54 -6.41 6.79
C ILE A 274 -25.18 -5.13 6.26
N LEU A 275 -25.34 -4.13 7.13
CA LEU A 275 -25.84 -2.78 6.83
C LEU A 275 -27.21 -2.77 6.12
N GLN A 276 -28.07 -3.74 6.43
CA GLN A 276 -29.39 -3.86 5.78
C GLN A 276 -30.25 -2.59 5.90
N GLN A 277 -30.11 -1.84 6.99
CA GLN A 277 -30.83 -0.59 7.22
C GLN A 277 -30.51 0.49 6.16
N VAL A 278 -29.38 0.38 5.46
CA VAL A 278 -28.99 1.30 4.39
C VAL A 278 -29.84 1.11 3.13
N ASP A 279 -30.56 -0.02 3.00
CA ASP A 279 -31.44 -0.25 1.84
C ASP A 279 -32.52 0.84 1.69
N SER A 280 -32.90 1.54 2.78
CA SER A 280 -33.88 2.63 2.71
C SER A 280 -33.37 3.92 2.08
N ILE A 281 -32.05 4.07 1.90
CA ILE A 281 -31.43 5.27 1.30
C ILE A 281 -30.74 4.95 -0.04
N ARG A 282 -30.77 3.69 -0.48
CA ARG A 282 -30.23 3.28 -1.77
C ARG A 282 -31.16 3.74 -2.90
N THR A 283 -30.57 4.24 -3.96
CA THR A 283 -31.27 4.52 -5.21
C THR A 283 -30.55 3.81 -6.36
N LYS A 284 -31.26 3.59 -7.46
CA LYS A 284 -30.67 2.93 -8.63
C LYS A 284 -29.51 3.75 -9.20
N GLU A 285 -29.63 5.07 -9.20
CA GLU A 285 -28.61 5.99 -9.70
C GLU A 285 -27.30 5.88 -8.90
N VAL A 286 -27.41 5.76 -7.57
CA VAL A 286 -26.25 5.55 -6.69
C VAL A 286 -25.66 4.17 -6.92
N ASP A 287 -26.47 3.11 -7.02
CA ASP A 287 -26.00 1.76 -7.28
C ASP A 287 -25.29 1.62 -8.65
N ASP A 288 -25.81 2.27 -9.70
CA ASP A 288 -25.22 2.31 -11.04
C ASP A 288 -23.88 3.07 -11.02
N SER A 289 -23.81 4.19 -10.30
CA SER A 289 -22.57 4.96 -10.09
C SER A 289 -21.50 4.13 -9.38
N ILE A 290 -21.88 3.40 -8.32
CA ILE A 290 -20.96 2.55 -7.56
C ILE A 290 -20.48 1.38 -8.44
N THR A 291 -21.38 0.74 -9.18
CA THR A 291 -21.03 -0.38 -10.08
C THR A 291 -20.05 0.08 -11.15
N SER A 292 -20.28 1.23 -11.77
CA SER A 292 -19.38 1.82 -12.77
C SER A 292 -17.97 2.09 -12.22
N MET A 293 -17.89 2.62 -10.99
CA MET A 293 -16.62 2.81 -10.28
C MET A 293 -15.89 1.49 -10.04
N LEU A 294 -16.58 0.45 -9.56
CA LEU A 294 -15.99 -0.87 -9.29
C LEU A 294 -15.52 -1.56 -10.59
N ASP A 295 -16.29 -1.46 -11.66
CA ASP A 295 -15.92 -1.98 -12.99
C ASP A 295 -14.67 -1.29 -13.53
N ARG A 296 -14.52 0.02 -13.30
CA ARG A 296 -13.31 0.76 -13.67
C ARG A 296 -12.09 0.25 -12.89
N ILE A 297 -12.21 0.04 -11.59
CA ILE A 297 -11.12 -0.50 -10.76
C ILE A 297 -10.68 -1.88 -11.24
N GLU A 298 -11.64 -2.74 -11.57
CA GLU A 298 -11.34 -4.07 -12.11
C GLU A 298 -10.65 -4.00 -13.47
N LYS A 299 -11.10 -3.12 -14.37
CA LYS A 299 -10.43 -2.88 -15.66
C LYS A 299 -8.99 -2.42 -15.49
N LEU A 300 -8.72 -1.47 -14.60
CA LEU A 300 -7.36 -0.99 -14.31
C LEU A 300 -6.47 -2.12 -13.78
N ARG A 301 -7.01 -2.97 -12.90
CA ARG A 301 -6.31 -4.15 -12.39
C ARG A 301 -5.94 -5.11 -13.53
N ILE A 302 -6.89 -5.42 -14.42
CA ILE A 302 -6.66 -6.29 -15.58
C ILE A 302 -5.59 -5.70 -16.50
N ILE A 303 -5.65 -4.39 -16.79
CA ILE A 303 -4.63 -3.70 -17.61
C ILE A 303 -3.24 -3.86 -17.00
N ASN A 304 -3.10 -3.60 -15.70
CA ASN A 304 -1.81 -3.73 -15.01
C ASN A 304 -1.30 -5.19 -14.99
N GLU A 305 -2.19 -6.18 -14.86
CA GLU A 305 -1.82 -7.59 -14.98
C GLU A 305 -1.32 -7.95 -16.38
N GLN A 306 -2.02 -7.51 -17.42
CA GLN A 306 -1.62 -7.79 -18.79
C GLN A 306 -0.33 -7.07 -19.16
N SER A 307 -0.16 -5.81 -18.72
CA SER A 307 1.08 -5.05 -18.89
C SER A 307 2.26 -5.77 -18.24
N ARG A 308 2.13 -6.22 -16.98
CA ARG A 308 3.20 -6.96 -16.31
C ARG A 308 3.50 -8.29 -17.01
N ARG A 309 2.48 -9.04 -17.43
CA ARG A 309 2.68 -10.28 -18.20
C ARG A 309 3.38 -10.03 -19.52
N TRP A 310 3.07 -8.92 -20.19
CA TRP A 310 3.71 -8.53 -21.44
C TRP A 310 5.19 -8.18 -21.22
N HIS A 311 5.49 -7.34 -20.21
CA HIS A 311 6.87 -7.03 -19.82
C HIS A 311 7.64 -8.29 -19.42
N GLN A 312 7.02 -9.20 -18.66
CA GLN A 312 7.64 -10.46 -18.30
C GLN A 312 7.93 -11.32 -19.54
N ARG A 313 7.02 -11.41 -20.52
CA ARG A 313 7.29 -12.13 -21.78
C ARG A 313 8.38 -11.47 -22.61
N LEU A 314 8.47 -10.14 -22.60
CA LEU A 314 9.55 -9.44 -23.28
C LEU A 314 10.88 -9.71 -22.60
N GLU A 315 10.92 -9.65 -21.27
CA GLU A 315 12.09 -10.05 -20.49
C GLU A 315 12.46 -11.50 -20.81
N ASP A 316 11.52 -12.44 -20.75
CA ASP A 316 11.77 -13.87 -21.00
C ASP A 316 12.22 -14.16 -22.44
N ARG A 317 11.83 -13.34 -23.42
CA ARG A 317 12.27 -13.46 -24.83
C ARG A 317 13.60 -12.79 -25.10
N ALA A 318 13.97 -11.80 -24.29
CA ALA A 318 15.26 -11.15 -24.36
C ALA A 318 16.28 -11.96 -23.56
N ASP A 319 16.76 -13.05 -24.15
CA ASP A 319 18.08 -13.60 -23.82
C ASP A 319 19.12 -12.63 -24.37
N ASP A 320 19.34 -11.54 -23.64
CA ASP A 320 20.42 -10.61 -23.96
C ASP A 320 21.74 -11.27 -23.50
N PRO A 321 22.65 -11.66 -24.43
CA PRO A 321 23.93 -12.25 -24.06
C PRO A 321 24.78 -11.31 -23.20
N ARG A 322 24.53 -9.99 -23.26
CA ARG A 322 25.16 -9.00 -22.39
C ARG A 322 24.68 -9.10 -20.96
N ALA A 323 23.49 -9.62 -20.74
CA ALA A 323 22.97 -9.80 -19.39
C ALA A 323 23.49 -11.08 -18.71
N VAL A 324 24.54 -11.71 -19.23
CA VAL A 324 25.18 -12.89 -18.63
C VAL A 324 26.45 -12.50 -17.87
N VAL A 325 26.61 -13.03 -16.66
CA VAL A 325 27.89 -13.05 -15.94
C VAL A 325 28.39 -14.48 -15.79
N MET A 326 29.66 -14.70 -16.08
CA MET A 326 30.34 -15.98 -15.93
C MET A 326 31.19 -15.98 -14.68
N VAL A 327 31.24 -17.11 -13.98
CA VAL A 327 32.03 -17.32 -12.76
C VAL A 327 32.85 -18.59 -12.89
N SER A 328 34.16 -18.55 -12.56
CA SER A 328 35.02 -19.75 -12.57
C SER A 328 36.35 -19.55 -11.81
N PRO A 329 36.86 -20.56 -11.07
CA PRO A 329 36.26 -21.87 -10.84
C PRO A 329 35.15 -21.83 -9.79
N VAL A 330 34.04 -22.51 -10.01
CA VAL A 330 32.92 -22.60 -9.05
C VAL A 330 33.11 -23.82 -8.15
N SER A 331 33.25 -23.59 -6.84
CA SER A 331 33.36 -24.67 -5.85
C SER A 331 32.19 -25.66 -5.92
N GLU A 332 32.47 -26.95 -5.69
CA GLU A 332 31.43 -27.99 -5.56
C GLU A 332 30.40 -27.69 -4.47
N ALA A 333 30.80 -26.94 -3.43
CA ALA A 333 29.91 -26.57 -2.34
C ALA A 333 28.88 -25.50 -2.74
N LEU A 334 29.18 -24.68 -3.76
CA LEU A 334 28.32 -23.56 -4.15
C LEU A 334 27.16 -24.05 -5.01
N LYS A 335 25.93 -23.75 -4.60
CA LYS A 335 24.70 -24.12 -5.31
C LYS A 335 24.14 -22.98 -6.15
N GLU A 336 23.15 -23.29 -6.99
CA GLU A 336 22.47 -22.29 -7.82
C GLU A 336 21.79 -21.23 -6.97
N GLU A 337 21.21 -21.61 -5.82
CA GLU A 337 20.55 -20.69 -4.90
C GLU A 337 21.53 -19.71 -4.25
N ASP A 338 22.75 -20.17 -3.94
CA ASP A 338 23.80 -19.33 -3.36
C ASP A 338 24.25 -18.26 -4.36
N LEU A 339 24.48 -18.66 -5.62
CA LEU A 339 24.82 -17.75 -6.70
C LEU A 339 23.67 -16.76 -6.97
N ALA A 340 22.43 -17.26 -7.07
CA ALA A 340 21.28 -16.39 -7.26
C ALA A 340 21.16 -15.35 -6.13
N ALA A 341 21.36 -15.76 -4.87
CA ALA A 341 21.33 -14.86 -3.73
C ALA A 341 22.45 -13.81 -3.79
N ILE A 342 23.68 -14.21 -4.07
CA ILE A 342 24.84 -13.31 -4.20
C ILE A 342 24.61 -12.28 -5.31
N PHE A 343 24.18 -12.73 -6.48
CA PHE A 343 23.99 -11.87 -7.64
C PHE A 343 22.69 -11.05 -7.59
N SER A 344 21.69 -11.45 -6.81
CA SER A 344 20.41 -10.74 -6.69
C SER A 344 20.54 -9.30 -6.16
N VAL A 345 21.64 -8.99 -5.47
CA VAL A 345 21.96 -7.64 -4.97
C VAL A 345 22.16 -6.65 -6.13
N TYR A 346 22.62 -7.12 -7.28
CA TYR A 346 22.88 -6.29 -8.47
C TYR A 346 21.69 -6.18 -9.41
N GLY A 347 20.66 -7.01 -9.21
CA GLY A 347 19.45 -7.00 -10.01
C GLY A 347 18.78 -8.36 -10.06
N ARG A 348 17.66 -8.44 -10.79
CA ARG A 348 16.90 -9.69 -10.91
C ARG A 348 17.68 -10.73 -11.72
N VAL A 349 18.06 -11.81 -11.05
CA VAL A 349 18.62 -13.03 -11.69
C VAL A 349 17.47 -13.83 -12.29
N LYS A 350 17.54 -14.11 -13.59
CA LYS A 350 16.59 -14.94 -14.34
C LYS A 350 16.92 -16.42 -14.21
N ARG A 351 18.20 -16.78 -14.37
CA ARG A 351 18.67 -18.16 -14.44
C ARG A 351 20.10 -18.27 -13.94
N VAL A 352 20.42 -19.37 -13.28
CA VAL A 352 21.78 -19.76 -12.93
C VAL A 352 21.98 -21.16 -13.49
N ASP A 353 23.03 -21.35 -14.29
CA ASP A 353 23.42 -22.66 -14.80
C ASP A 353 24.83 -22.97 -14.30
N ILE A 354 25.02 -24.11 -13.61
CA ILE A 354 26.35 -24.53 -13.12
C ILE A 354 26.86 -25.73 -13.94
N GLU A 355 27.95 -25.52 -14.66
CA GLU A 355 28.67 -26.55 -15.39
C GLU A 355 29.80 -27.13 -14.52
N ARG A 356 29.49 -28.21 -13.80
CA ARG A 356 30.40 -28.84 -12.83
C ARG A 356 31.66 -29.42 -13.47
N ALA A 357 31.56 -29.94 -14.70
CA ALA A 357 32.70 -30.52 -15.42
C ALA A 357 33.79 -29.48 -15.68
N GLU A 358 33.41 -28.24 -15.99
CA GLU A 358 34.33 -27.14 -16.26
C GLU A 358 34.56 -26.22 -15.05
N GLN A 359 33.88 -26.50 -13.93
CA GLN A 359 33.84 -25.62 -12.75
C GLN A 359 33.44 -24.19 -13.16
N LYS A 360 32.39 -24.04 -13.99
CA LYS A 360 31.87 -22.74 -14.43
C LYS A 360 30.44 -22.57 -13.98
N ALA A 361 30.03 -21.33 -13.76
CA ALA A 361 28.62 -20.98 -13.67
C ALA A 361 28.31 -19.78 -14.54
N MET A 362 27.08 -19.76 -15.04
CA MET A 362 26.50 -18.69 -15.82
C MET A 362 25.32 -18.12 -15.06
N VAL A 363 25.32 -16.81 -14.84
CA VAL A 363 24.25 -16.07 -14.15
C VAL A 363 23.63 -15.10 -15.15
N GLN A 364 22.41 -15.39 -15.57
CA GLN A 364 21.63 -14.55 -16.48
C GLN A 364 20.81 -13.54 -15.67
N PHE A 365 21.02 -12.26 -15.92
CA PHE A 365 20.21 -11.16 -15.40
C PHE A 365 19.05 -10.80 -16.32
N ALA A 366 18.06 -10.10 -15.75
CA ALA A 366 16.97 -9.52 -16.51
C ALA A 366 17.43 -8.37 -17.44
N LEU A 367 18.48 -7.62 -17.04
CA LEU A 367 19.01 -6.46 -17.77
C LEU A 367 20.55 -6.55 -17.85
N ALA A 368 21.12 -6.08 -18.96
CA ALA A 368 22.57 -6.07 -19.19
C ALA A 368 23.33 -5.22 -18.16
N GLU A 369 22.75 -4.09 -17.75
CA GLU A 369 23.35 -3.18 -16.77
C GLU A 369 23.62 -3.86 -15.41
N HIS A 370 22.74 -4.77 -14.99
CA HIS A 370 22.92 -5.56 -13.77
C HIS A 370 24.11 -6.51 -13.88
N ALA A 371 24.28 -7.15 -15.05
CA ALA A 371 25.41 -8.03 -15.32
C ALA A 371 26.73 -7.24 -15.33
N THR A 372 26.77 -6.08 -15.98
CA THR A 372 27.93 -5.18 -15.98
C THR A 372 28.29 -4.71 -14.57
N ALA A 373 27.29 -4.28 -13.78
CA ALA A 373 27.52 -3.85 -12.39
C ALA A 373 28.07 -4.99 -11.51
N ALA A 374 27.51 -6.20 -11.66
CA ALA A 374 27.98 -7.39 -10.94
C ALA A 374 29.41 -7.76 -11.32
N ALA A 375 29.72 -7.81 -12.62
CA ALA A 375 31.04 -8.14 -13.14
C ALA A 375 32.12 -7.11 -12.71
N ALA A 376 31.75 -5.82 -12.58
CA ALA A 376 32.67 -4.78 -12.13
C ALA A 376 32.93 -4.81 -10.61
N THR A 377 31.95 -5.23 -9.81
CA THR A 377 31.98 -5.05 -8.35
C THR A 377 32.36 -6.31 -7.58
N LEU A 378 31.95 -7.48 -8.06
CA LEU A 378 32.19 -8.74 -7.36
C LEU A 378 33.65 -9.20 -7.33
N PRO A 379 34.51 -8.92 -8.34
CA PRO A 379 35.92 -9.24 -8.25
C PRO A 379 36.57 -8.63 -7.01
N GLY A 380 37.19 -9.46 -6.17
CA GLY A 380 37.87 -9.03 -4.94
C GLY A 380 36.97 -8.92 -3.70
N THR A 381 35.69 -9.23 -3.81
CA THR A 381 34.81 -9.38 -2.64
C THR A 381 35.08 -10.70 -1.90
N GLN A 382 34.77 -10.75 -0.60
CA GLN A 382 34.86 -11.98 0.20
C GLN A 382 33.75 -13.00 -0.11
N ALA A 383 32.83 -12.66 -1.02
CA ALA A 383 31.73 -13.56 -1.41
C ALA A 383 32.22 -14.78 -2.20
N PHE A 384 33.43 -14.72 -2.76
CA PHE A 384 34.01 -15.77 -3.58
C PHE A 384 35.39 -16.19 -3.07
N ALA A 385 35.74 -17.46 -3.33
CA ALA A 385 37.04 -17.99 -2.94
C ALA A 385 38.18 -17.28 -3.70
N PRO A 386 39.38 -17.14 -3.09
CA PRO A 386 40.54 -16.59 -3.79
C PRO A 386 40.81 -17.31 -5.11
N GLY A 387 40.97 -16.55 -6.19
CA GLY A 387 41.25 -17.09 -7.53
C GLY A 387 40.01 -17.29 -8.43
N MET A 388 38.80 -17.02 -7.92
CA MET A 388 37.60 -16.96 -8.75
C MET A 388 37.63 -15.73 -9.67
N ARG A 389 37.40 -15.97 -10.96
CA ARG A 389 37.21 -14.95 -11.99
C ARG A 389 35.73 -14.75 -12.25
N ILE A 390 35.35 -13.49 -12.43
CA ILE A 390 33.99 -13.07 -12.75
C ILE A 390 34.10 -12.10 -13.93
N TRP A 391 33.34 -12.35 -14.99
CA TRP A 391 33.40 -11.55 -16.23
C TRP A 391 32.08 -11.59 -16.97
N GLN A 392 31.85 -10.66 -17.90
CA GLN A 392 30.61 -10.57 -18.65
C GLN A 392 30.64 -11.55 -19.83
N GLY A 393 29.49 -12.16 -20.18
CA GLY A 393 29.40 -13.21 -21.20
C GLY A 393 29.92 -12.79 -22.58
N GLU A 394 29.80 -11.50 -22.94
CA GLU A 394 30.35 -10.95 -24.19
C GLU A 394 31.86 -11.14 -24.34
N ASP A 395 32.61 -11.17 -23.23
CA ASP A 395 34.08 -11.28 -23.27
C ASP A 395 34.58 -12.67 -23.69
N VAL A 396 33.69 -13.67 -23.77
CA VAL A 396 34.03 -15.08 -24.06
C VAL A 396 34.05 -15.41 -25.54
N HIS A 397 33.38 -14.60 -26.37
CA HIS A 397 33.34 -14.82 -27.80
C HIS A 397 33.93 -13.61 -28.52
N GLY A 398 35.15 -13.77 -29.04
CA GLY A 398 35.65 -12.98 -30.16
C GLY A 398 34.86 -13.22 -31.46
N TRP A 399 33.52 -13.30 -31.36
CA TRP A 399 32.59 -13.33 -32.47
C TRP A 399 32.30 -11.88 -32.85
N SER A 400 32.79 -11.45 -34.01
CA SER A 400 32.47 -10.13 -34.55
C SER A 400 30.97 -10.03 -34.84
N TYR A 401 30.34 -8.99 -34.32
CA TYR A 401 28.90 -8.68 -34.39
C TYR A 401 28.38 -8.33 -35.81
N THR A 402 29.07 -8.69 -36.87
CA THR A 402 28.70 -8.32 -38.26
C THR A 402 27.63 -9.22 -38.87
N ASP A 403 27.33 -10.39 -38.30
CA ASP A 403 26.40 -11.35 -38.93
C ASP A 403 24.99 -11.37 -38.31
N ALA A 404 24.74 -10.61 -37.23
CA ALA A 404 23.43 -10.54 -36.57
C ALA A 404 22.55 -9.36 -37.02
N ALA A 405 23.09 -8.46 -37.84
CA ALA A 405 22.34 -7.30 -38.36
C ALA A 405 21.26 -7.69 -39.39
N ASP A 406 21.40 -8.83 -40.06
CA ASP A 406 20.49 -9.25 -41.14
C ASP A 406 19.26 -10.06 -40.65
N ALA A 407 19.18 -10.39 -39.35
CA ALA A 407 18.04 -11.12 -38.78
C ALA A 407 16.96 -10.21 -38.16
N TRP A 408 17.23 -8.91 -37.99
CA TRP A 408 16.24 -7.92 -37.52
C TRP A 408 15.47 -7.31 -38.70
N GLY A 409 14.82 -8.17 -39.48
CA GLY A 409 13.82 -7.75 -40.46
C GLY A 409 12.68 -7.02 -39.75
N HIS A 410 12.53 -5.73 -40.06
CA HIS A 410 11.39 -4.86 -39.80
C HIS A 410 10.22 -5.48 -39.00
N VAL A 411 10.30 -5.41 -37.67
CA VAL A 411 9.07 -5.42 -36.86
C VAL A 411 8.47 -4.02 -36.99
N GLN A 412 7.51 -3.87 -37.89
CA GLN A 412 6.62 -2.72 -37.87
C GLN A 412 5.87 -2.73 -36.54
N VAL A 413 6.21 -1.79 -35.67
CA VAL A 413 5.42 -1.45 -34.48
C VAL A 413 4.08 -0.91 -34.99
N PRO A 414 2.92 -1.49 -34.63
CA PRO A 414 1.64 -0.89 -34.96
C PRO A 414 1.52 0.44 -34.21
N TRP A 415 1.50 1.54 -34.96
CA TRP A 415 1.26 2.90 -34.46
C TRP A 415 -0.17 3.09 -33.89
N GLU A 416 -1.02 2.07 -33.99
CA GLU A 416 -2.44 2.11 -33.58
C GLU A 416 -2.67 2.12 -32.06
N TRP A 417 -1.65 1.85 -31.23
CA TRP A 417 -1.83 1.82 -29.77
C TRP A 417 -1.80 3.20 -29.10
N HIS A 418 -1.15 4.20 -29.73
CA HIS A 418 -1.12 5.57 -29.19
C HIS A 418 -2.33 6.43 -29.63
N ALA A 419 -3.09 6.01 -30.63
CA ALA A 419 -4.27 6.73 -31.11
C ALA A 419 -5.55 6.45 -30.27
N ALA A 420 -5.63 5.30 -29.59
CA ALA A 420 -6.83 4.92 -28.84
C ALA A 420 -7.02 5.63 -27.48
N HIS A 421 -6.04 6.43 -27.03
CA HIS A 421 -6.08 7.11 -25.74
C HIS A 421 -6.20 8.65 -25.84
N ALA A 422 -6.36 9.20 -27.04
CA ALA A 422 -6.62 10.63 -27.24
C ALA A 422 -8.11 10.99 -27.42
N GLU A 423 -9.02 10.01 -27.63
CA GLU A 423 -10.42 10.30 -28.00
C GLU A 423 -11.50 9.89 -26.99
N VAL A 424 -11.14 9.34 -25.82
CA VAL A 424 -12.13 9.05 -24.76
C VAL A 424 -11.99 10.07 -23.64
N GLY A 425 -12.51 11.28 -23.85
CA GLY A 425 -12.48 12.28 -22.78
C GLY A 425 -12.91 13.71 -23.10
N MET A 426 -13.66 13.99 -24.17
CA MET A 426 -14.35 15.29 -24.31
C MET A 426 -15.70 15.12 -24.99
N THR A 427 -16.74 14.89 -24.19
CA THR A 427 -18.12 15.18 -24.59
C THR A 427 -18.76 16.09 -23.55
N SER A 428 -18.85 17.37 -23.95
CA SER A 428 -19.90 18.35 -23.63
C SER A 428 -20.29 18.58 -22.16
N ALA A 429 -19.72 19.62 -21.56
CA ALA A 429 -20.45 20.47 -20.61
C ALA A 429 -21.19 21.58 -21.41
N PRO A 430 -22.41 22.00 -21.02
CA PRO A 430 -23.18 22.97 -21.77
C PRO A 430 -22.64 24.40 -21.61
N ASP A 431 -22.63 25.11 -22.73
CA ASP A 431 -22.32 26.53 -22.87
C ASP A 431 -23.19 27.40 -21.97
N SER A 432 -22.54 28.25 -21.17
CA SER A 432 -22.81 29.70 -21.12
C SER A 432 -22.08 30.32 -19.91
N PHE A 433 -21.06 31.14 -20.17
CA PHE A 433 -20.97 32.50 -19.61
C PHE A 433 -19.81 33.26 -20.24
N HIS A 434 -20.12 34.40 -20.86
CA HIS A 434 -19.17 35.38 -21.37
C HIS A 434 -18.38 36.03 -20.23
N GLY A 435 -17.08 36.30 -20.46
CA GLY A 435 -16.29 37.12 -19.56
C GLY A 435 -14.84 37.34 -20.02
N SER A 436 -14.66 38.32 -20.89
CA SER A 436 -13.45 39.10 -21.23
C SER A 436 -12.14 38.81 -20.49
N GLY A 437 -11.07 38.63 -21.27
CA GLY A 437 -9.72 38.35 -20.81
C GLY A 437 -8.93 39.52 -20.21
N TYR A 438 -7.73 39.16 -19.73
CA TYR A 438 -6.66 40.07 -19.36
C TYR A 438 -5.30 39.37 -19.53
N SER A 439 -4.39 39.98 -20.28
CA SER A 439 -2.97 39.61 -20.37
C SER A 439 -2.21 40.11 -19.13
N PRO A 440 -1.15 39.42 -18.66
CA PRO A 440 -0.27 39.96 -17.63
C PRO A 440 0.92 40.69 -18.27
N HIS A 441 1.01 42.00 -18.00
CA HIS A 441 2.28 42.72 -18.04
C HIS A 441 2.93 42.67 -16.65
N SER A 442 4.21 42.29 -16.67
CA SER A 442 5.20 42.55 -15.65
C SER A 442 5.28 44.03 -15.27
N GLN A 443 5.43 44.34 -13.98
CA GLN A 443 6.38 45.36 -13.54
C GLN A 443 6.67 45.33 -12.04
N HIS A 444 7.93 45.66 -11.75
CA HIS A 444 8.59 45.88 -10.47
C HIS A 444 7.89 46.85 -9.54
N GLY A 445 8.12 46.67 -8.23
CA GLY A 445 7.85 47.69 -7.21
C GLY A 445 8.42 47.29 -5.85
N SER A 446 9.67 47.71 -5.62
CA SER A 446 10.34 47.82 -4.32
C SER A 446 9.60 48.78 -3.38
N PHE A 447 9.52 48.49 -2.09
CA PHE A 447 9.51 49.52 -1.04
C PHE A 447 9.93 48.91 0.32
N ASP A 448 11.01 49.50 0.88
CA ASP A 448 11.47 49.38 2.26
C ASP A 448 10.53 50.12 3.24
N GLY A 449 10.61 49.78 4.54
CA GLY A 449 10.26 50.74 5.59
C GLY A 449 9.64 50.18 6.87
N ASP A 450 10.51 49.71 7.76
CA ASP A 450 10.60 50.06 9.19
C ASP A 450 9.43 49.94 10.21
N ALA A 451 9.88 49.41 11.35
CA ALA A 451 9.66 49.89 12.73
C ALA A 451 8.66 49.16 13.65
N TRP A 452 9.27 48.67 14.72
CA TRP A 452 8.76 48.24 16.01
C TRP A 452 7.88 49.29 16.71
N VAL A 453 7.00 48.85 17.62
CA VAL A 453 6.98 49.24 19.04
C VAL A 453 5.91 48.43 19.79
N ALA A 454 6.31 47.95 20.98
CA ALA A 454 5.51 47.20 21.93
C ALA A 454 4.51 48.08 22.70
N SER A 455 3.43 47.47 23.20
CA SER A 455 2.86 47.82 24.51
C SER A 455 1.99 46.67 25.06
N PRO A 456 2.20 46.25 26.32
CA PRO A 456 1.35 45.30 27.01
C PRO A 456 0.40 46.02 27.97
N HIS A 457 -0.89 45.66 27.96
CA HIS A 457 -1.79 45.99 29.06
C HIS A 457 -2.57 44.78 29.56
N SER A 458 -2.76 44.86 30.88
CA SER A 458 -2.98 43.83 31.87
C SER A 458 -4.46 43.59 32.23
N ARG A 459 -4.77 42.31 32.53
CA ARG A 459 -5.70 41.78 33.57
C ARG A 459 -7.22 42.01 33.37
N PRO A 460 -8.11 41.38 34.20
CA PRO A 460 -8.28 39.94 34.45
C PRO A 460 -9.78 39.53 34.41
N CYS A 461 -10.09 38.23 34.31
CA CYS A 461 -11.44 37.73 34.63
C CYS A 461 -11.37 36.67 35.73
N GLY A 462 -12.05 36.95 36.85
CA GLY A 462 -12.62 35.92 37.72
C GLY A 462 -13.64 35.08 36.95
N GLY A 463 -13.94 33.84 37.30
CA GLY A 463 -14.31 33.42 38.64
C GLY A 463 -15.83 33.42 38.72
N PHE A 464 -16.45 32.37 38.17
CA PHE A 464 -17.65 31.66 38.64
C PHE A 464 -17.70 30.29 37.98
#